data_AF-A0A7C0X6C2-F1
#
_entry.id   AF-A0A7C0X6C2-F1
#
_cell.length_a   1.000
_cell.length_b   1.000
_cell.length_c   1.000
_cell.angle_alpha   90.00
_cell.angle_beta   90.00
_cell.angle_gamma   90.00
#
_symmetry.space_group_name_H-M   'P 1'
#
loop_
_entity.id
_entity.type
_entity.pdbx_description
1 polymer ?
#
loop_
_entity_poly.entity_id
_entity_poly.type
_entity_poly.pdbx_seq_one_letter_code
_entity_poly.pdbx_strand_id
1 'polypeptide(L)'
;MGGPTRHLFFTDWEIEILRGVQRRWHRLQKHPEPILKPEMPWEGKIIYTYGGALLDDPSGRGYRLYYTAMGHGLGKRSYVCLADSTDGIHFNRPNLGKFEFEGSTDNNIVFVSPDEQLASLSVVWDRTDPDATRQWKMLYTVEGQTPYDCMMQTAYSQDGRRFDRLATAPISPFRSDTSNSLLRDPADGSWVIFCRPGFIDRRIARITARQFEGPYSQPQLILEPDAQDGPQVQFYGMPVVLYEGWWIGFLMIYRTEEQDVGKNKMRGRIEVELAFSRNGWAWHRVPSRPVFLPCGTEGKWDSGMVWCGGGLVRLPGDRLLVVYTGTHYNHGQEDENYTASIGAATLRRDGFVSLAATDKEAEILTKVLVGEPRTEL
;
A
#
# COMPACT_ATOMS: atom_id res chain seq x y z
N MET A 1 15.94 -17.57 4.68
CA MET A 1 15.44 -16.60 5.68
C MET A 1 14.91 -17.38 6.86
N GLY A 2 15.75 -17.64 7.86
CA GLY A 2 15.40 -18.43 9.06
C GLY A 2 15.56 -17.59 10.31
N GLY A 3 14.80 -16.49 10.41
CA GLY A 3 14.68 -15.72 11.65
C GLY A 3 13.62 -16.32 12.56
N PRO A 4 13.59 -15.98 13.86
CA PRO A 4 12.55 -16.46 14.77
C PRO A 4 11.16 -16.02 14.30
N THR A 5 10.23 -16.98 14.19
CA THR A 5 8.83 -16.71 13.88
C THR A 5 8.23 -15.79 14.95
N ARG A 6 7.69 -14.63 14.55
CA ARG A 6 6.98 -13.76 15.50
C ARG A 6 5.52 -14.18 15.63
N HIS A 7 5.07 -14.25 16.88
CA HIS A 7 3.70 -14.54 17.25
C HIS A 7 2.96 -13.22 17.53
N LEU A 8 2.19 -12.74 16.54
CA LEU A 8 1.59 -11.40 16.56
C LEU A 8 0.16 -11.37 17.12
N PHE A 9 -0.33 -12.43 17.77
CA PHE A 9 -1.66 -12.53 18.41
C PHE A 9 -2.89 -12.18 17.52
N PHE A 10 -2.73 -12.12 16.20
CA PHE A 10 -3.82 -11.92 15.25
C PHE A 10 -4.91 -12.97 15.35
N THR A 11 -4.53 -14.20 15.71
CA THR A 11 -5.44 -15.35 15.84
C THR A 11 -5.14 -16.17 17.09
N ASP A 12 -6.08 -17.04 17.43
CA ASP A 12 -6.01 -18.01 18.52
C ASP A 12 -5.30 -19.29 18.08
N TRP A 13 -4.84 -19.39 16.82
CA TRP A 13 -4.26 -20.61 16.27
C TRP A 13 -3.13 -21.18 17.14
N GLU A 14 -2.32 -20.29 17.72
CA GLU A 14 -1.16 -20.63 18.55
C GLU A 14 -1.46 -20.62 20.05
N ILE A 15 -2.69 -20.26 20.44
CA ILE A 15 -3.11 -20.13 21.83
C ILE A 15 -4.02 -21.31 22.19
N GLU A 16 -3.67 -21.99 23.27
CA GLU A 16 -4.42 -23.12 23.81
C GLU A 16 -5.39 -22.66 24.91
N ILE A 17 -4.92 -21.80 25.83
CA ILE A 17 -5.74 -21.24 26.91
C ILE A 17 -5.62 -19.73 26.91
N LEU A 18 -6.77 -19.08 27.03
CA LEU A 18 -6.92 -17.63 27.15
C LEU A 18 -7.93 -17.33 28.27
N ARG A 19 -7.46 -16.94 29.47
CA ARG A 19 -8.32 -16.63 30.64
C ARG A 19 -7.96 -15.28 31.25
N GLY A 20 -8.98 -14.51 31.63
CA GLY A 20 -8.76 -13.20 32.26
C GLY A 20 -7.98 -12.21 31.37
N VAL A 21 -8.04 -12.39 30.05
CA VAL A 21 -7.37 -11.52 29.08
C VAL A 21 -8.27 -11.20 27.89
N GLN A 22 -8.06 -10.02 27.31
CA GLN A 22 -8.78 -9.55 26.13
C GLN A 22 -7.80 -9.05 25.07
N ARG A 23 -8.09 -9.38 23.80
CA ARG A 23 -7.40 -8.76 22.65
C ARG A 23 -7.78 -7.29 22.52
N ARG A 24 -6.76 -6.45 22.41
CA ARG A 24 -6.89 -5.02 22.08
C ARG A 24 -6.22 -4.76 20.75
N TRP A 25 -6.99 -4.24 19.81
CA TRP A 25 -6.53 -3.84 18.49
C TRP A 25 -6.15 -2.36 18.53
N HIS A 26 -5.00 -2.02 17.97
CA HIS A 26 -4.49 -0.65 18.01
C HIS A 26 -4.63 0.00 16.64
N ARG A 27 -4.87 1.30 16.64
CA ARG A 27 -4.94 2.13 15.43
C ARG A 27 -3.59 2.77 15.14
N LEU A 28 -3.39 3.16 13.88
CA LEU A 28 -2.27 4.01 13.51
C LEU A 28 -2.37 5.38 14.19
N GLN A 29 -1.23 5.91 14.62
CA GLN A 29 -1.09 7.26 15.18
C GLN A 29 -0.58 8.20 14.09
N LYS A 30 -1.46 9.07 13.59
CA LYS A 30 -1.14 10.03 12.52
C LYS A 30 -0.17 11.10 13.03
N HIS A 31 0.80 11.45 12.19
CA HIS A 31 1.50 12.71 12.30
C HIS A 31 0.52 13.85 11.99
N PRO A 32 0.53 14.97 12.73
CA PRO A 32 -0.50 16.01 12.61
C PRO A 32 -0.53 16.71 11.25
N GLU A 33 0.64 16.90 10.64
CA GLU A 33 0.80 17.55 9.34
C GLU A 33 1.24 16.55 8.27
N PRO A 34 0.92 16.79 6.99
CA PRO A 34 1.50 16.02 5.88
C PRO A 34 3.03 16.04 5.94
N ILE A 35 3.63 14.91 5.60
CA ILE A 35 5.10 14.78 5.45
C ILE A 35 5.56 15.19 4.05
N LEU A 36 4.66 15.21 3.08
CA LEU A 36 4.90 15.72 1.73
C LEU A 36 3.63 16.38 1.21
N LYS A 37 3.77 17.63 0.75
CA LYS A 37 2.73 18.42 0.07
C LYS A 37 3.19 18.67 -1.37
N PRO A 38 2.28 18.83 -2.35
CA PRO A 38 2.69 19.23 -3.69
C PRO A 38 3.28 20.64 -3.65
N GLU A 39 4.57 20.76 -3.97
CA GLU A 39 5.37 21.99 -3.87
C GLU A 39 6.16 22.27 -5.15
N MET A 40 6.31 21.26 -6.02
CA MET A 40 7.07 21.37 -7.27
C MET A 40 6.14 21.49 -8.49
N PRO A 41 6.55 22.17 -9.57
CA PRO A 41 5.72 22.35 -10.76
C PRO A 41 5.17 21.05 -11.37
N TRP A 42 5.97 19.99 -11.39
CA TRP A 42 5.55 18.67 -11.91
C TRP A 42 4.63 17.89 -10.97
N GLU A 43 4.41 18.35 -9.73
CA GLU A 43 3.50 17.76 -8.75
C GLU A 43 2.07 18.28 -8.87
N GLY A 44 1.91 19.50 -9.40
CA GLY A 44 0.60 20.14 -9.51
C GLY A 44 -0.04 20.36 -8.15
N LYS A 45 -1.25 19.79 -7.96
CA LYS A 45 -2.03 19.87 -6.71
C LYS A 45 -2.21 18.51 -6.02
N ILE A 46 -1.75 17.43 -6.63
CA ILE A 46 -2.12 16.08 -6.22
C ILE A 46 -0.87 15.20 -6.28
N ILE A 47 -0.41 14.81 -5.09
CA ILE A 47 0.55 13.73 -4.91
C ILE A 47 -0.09 12.62 -4.08
N TYR A 48 0.19 11.37 -4.44
CA TYR A 48 -0.43 10.23 -3.76
C TYR A 48 0.40 8.95 -3.83
N THR A 49 0.04 7.99 -2.98
CA THR A 49 0.66 6.67 -2.82
C THR A 49 -0.35 5.55 -3.06
N TYR A 50 -1.00 5.49 -4.23
CA TYR A 50 -1.82 4.33 -4.63
C TYR A 50 -0.86 3.19 -4.98
N GLY A 51 -0.53 2.38 -3.97
CA GLY A 51 0.50 1.33 -4.02
C GLY A 51 1.96 1.83 -4.03
N GLY A 52 2.20 3.14 -4.15
CA GLY A 52 3.53 3.74 -4.02
C GLY A 52 4.26 3.23 -2.77
N ALA A 53 5.57 3.01 -2.87
CA ALA A 53 6.31 2.24 -1.87
C ALA A 53 7.13 3.15 -0.96
N LEU A 54 6.94 3.00 0.34
CA LEU A 54 7.91 3.38 1.36
C LEU A 54 8.84 2.19 1.65
N LEU A 55 10.13 2.35 1.38
CA LEU A 55 11.13 1.30 1.50
C LEU A 55 12.31 1.78 2.34
N ASP A 56 12.96 0.87 3.06
CA ASP A 56 14.29 1.13 3.62
C ASP A 56 15.28 1.41 2.46
N ASP A 57 16.13 2.41 2.62
CA ASP A 57 17.18 2.67 1.63
C ASP A 57 18.20 1.51 1.64
N PRO A 58 18.60 0.95 0.48
CA PRO A 58 19.56 -0.15 0.42
C PRO A 58 20.91 0.10 1.09
N SER A 59 21.35 1.35 1.21
CA SER A 59 22.57 1.71 1.93
C SER A 59 22.47 1.54 3.44
N GLY A 60 21.27 1.24 3.95
CA GLY A 60 20.97 1.13 5.38
C GLY A 60 20.85 2.47 6.09
N ARG A 61 20.83 3.59 5.34
CA ARG A 61 20.76 4.94 5.88
C ARG A 61 19.52 5.66 5.35
N GLY A 62 18.39 5.41 6.01
CA GLY A 62 17.14 6.12 5.76
C GLY A 62 16.14 5.34 4.92
N TYR A 63 15.30 6.07 4.20
CA TYR A 63 14.08 5.60 3.57
C TYR A 63 13.89 6.26 2.20
N ARG A 64 13.28 5.52 1.28
CA ARG A 64 12.84 6.01 -0.03
C ARG A 64 11.33 5.94 -0.11
N LEU A 65 10.72 7.02 -0.58
CA LEU A 65 9.31 7.11 -0.88
C LEU A 65 9.11 7.32 -2.37
N TYR A 66 8.46 6.35 -3.02
CA TYR A 66 7.99 6.48 -4.40
C TYR A 66 6.54 6.91 -4.40
N TYR A 67 6.23 7.99 -5.11
CA TYR A 67 4.88 8.57 -5.17
C TYR A 67 4.52 9.00 -6.58
N THR A 68 3.22 9.08 -6.85
CA THR A 68 2.70 9.60 -8.10
C THR A 68 2.40 11.10 -7.95
N ALA A 69 2.76 11.85 -8.98
CA ALA A 69 2.53 13.28 -9.12
C ALA A 69 1.65 13.54 -10.35
N MET A 70 0.50 14.19 -10.17
CA MET A 70 -0.46 14.48 -11.25
C MET A 70 -0.23 15.90 -11.79
N GLY A 71 0.94 16.15 -12.38
CA GLY A 71 1.46 17.50 -12.66
C GLY A 71 0.44 18.55 -13.12
N HIS A 72 -0.32 18.29 -14.18
CA HIS A 72 -1.32 19.25 -14.70
C HIS A 72 -2.77 18.96 -14.25
N GLY A 73 -2.95 18.15 -13.21
CA GLY A 73 -4.26 17.76 -12.66
C GLY A 73 -4.79 16.43 -13.19
N LEU A 74 -6.02 16.09 -12.77
CA LEU A 74 -6.70 14.84 -13.13
C LEU A 74 -6.87 14.72 -14.65
N GLY A 75 -6.66 13.52 -15.20
CA GLY A 75 -6.79 13.26 -16.64
C GLY A 75 -5.61 13.76 -17.48
N LYS A 76 -4.50 14.14 -16.84
CA LYS A 76 -3.27 14.63 -17.50
C LYS A 76 -2.10 13.69 -17.22
N ARG A 77 -0.99 13.96 -17.91
CA ARG A 77 0.27 13.23 -17.73
C ARG A 77 0.67 13.22 -16.25
N SER A 78 0.99 12.02 -15.77
CA SER A 78 1.46 11.78 -14.40
C SER A 78 2.91 11.36 -14.39
N TYR A 79 3.58 11.62 -13.28
CA TYR A 79 4.99 11.33 -13.06
C TYR A 79 5.15 10.42 -11.85
N VAL A 80 6.14 9.53 -11.88
CA VAL A 80 6.59 8.86 -10.66
C VAL A 80 7.80 9.61 -10.15
N CYS A 81 7.75 9.99 -8.88
CA CYS A 81 8.78 10.77 -8.21
C CYS A 81 9.35 9.99 -7.03
N LEU A 82 10.57 10.37 -6.63
CA LEU A 82 11.26 9.82 -5.47
C LEU A 82 11.48 10.92 -4.42
N ALA A 83 11.26 10.60 -3.16
CA ALA A 83 11.74 11.40 -2.04
C ALA A 83 12.58 10.54 -1.08
N ASP A 84 13.67 11.11 -0.58
CA ASP A 84 14.62 10.45 0.34
C ASP A 84 14.47 11.05 1.74
N SER A 85 14.55 10.22 2.79
CA SER A 85 14.50 10.66 4.19
C SER A 85 15.50 9.89 5.05
N THR A 86 16.10 10.53 6.06
CA THR A 86 16.97 9.84 7.03
C THR A 86 16.24 9.39 8.30
N ASP A 87 15.03 9.91 8.54
CA ASP A 87 14.26 9.68 9.77
C ASP A 87 12.83 9.17 9.54
N GLY A 88 12.40 9.10 8.27
CA GLY A 88 11.09 8.63 7.85
C GLY A 88 9.98 9.65 8.03
N ILE A 89 10.30 10.88 8.42
CA ILE A 89 9.32 11.95 8.65
C ILE A 89 9.63 13.17 7.77
N HIS A 90 10.89 13.57 7.67
CA HIS A 90 11.33 14.68 6.83
C HIS A 90 11.87 14.14 5.50
N PHE A 91 11.11 14.34 4.43
CA PHE A 91 11.44 13.88 3.09
C PHE A 91 11.98 15.02 2.23
N ASN A 92 13.09 14.74 1.55
CA ASN A 92 13.72 15.66 0.60
C ASN A 92 13.51 15.14 -0.83
N ARG A 93 13.34 16.04 -1.78
CA ARG A 93 13.26 15.73 -3.20
C ARG A 93 14.66 15.82 -3.81
N PRO A 94 15.37 14.71 -4.05
CA PRO A 94 16.69 14.77 -4.67
C PRO A 94 16.56 15.27 -6.12
N ASN A 95 17.41 16.20 -6.55
CA ASN A 95 17.58 16.46 -7.97
C ASN A 95 18.29 15.27 -8.61
N LEU A 96 17.59 14.58 -9.51
CA LEU A 96 18.08 13.38 -10.18
C LEU A 96 18.64 13.67 -11.58
N GLY A 97 18.21 14.74 -12.25
CA GLY A 97 18.70 15.11 -13.58
C GLY A 97 18.32 14.12 -14.69
N LYS A 98 17.27 13.30 -14.52
CA LYS A 98 17.00 12.12 -15.38
C LYS A 98 15.93 12.30 -16.45
N PHE A 99 14.91 13.13 -16.19
CA PHE A 99 13.77 13.32 -17.09
C PHE A 99 13.50 14.81 -17.26
N GLU A 100 13.10 15.20 -18.46
CA GLU A 100 12.77 16.60 -18.77
C GLU A 100 11.34 16.94 -18.32
N PHE A 101 11.20 18.10 -17.69
CA PHE A 101 9.93 18.77 -17.42
C PHE A 101 10.09 20.25 -17.80
N GLU A 102 9.27 20.74 -18.74
CA GLU A 102 9.27 22.14 -19.20
C GLU A 102 10.68 22.70 -19.53
N GLY A 103 11.50 21.92 -20.23
CA GLY A 103 12.85 22.33 -20.65
C GLY A 103 13.94 22.22 -19.57
N SER A 104 13.65 21.67 -18.40
CA SER A 104 14.63 21.44 -17.32
C SER A 104 14.63 19.98 -16.86
N THR A 105 15.78 19.49 -16.41
CA THR A 105 15.92 18.19 -15.73
C THR A 105 16.12 18.31 -14.23
N ASP A 106 16.04 19.53 -13.68
CA ASP A 106 16.14 19.81 -12.23
C ASP A 106 14.88 19.36 -11.50
N ASN A 107 14.74 18.04 -11.33
CA ASN A 107 13.59 17.40 -10.71
C ASN A 107 13.94 16.04 -10.12
N ASN A 108 12.98 15.48 -9.37
CA ASN A 108 13.07 14.18 -8.70
C ASN A 108 12.27 13.08 -9.39
N ILE A 109 12.02 13.22 -10.70
CA ILE A 109 11.25 12.26 -11.49
C ILE A 109 12.11 11.02 -11.75
N VAL A 110 11.54 9.83 -11.50
CA VAL A 110 12.20 8.53 -11.73
C VAL A 110 11.59 7.74 -12.88
N PHE A 111 10.37 8.08 -13.28
CA PHE A 111 9.69 7.42 -14.39
C PHE A 111 8.61 8.32 -14.99
N VAL A 112 8.47 8.23 -16.32
CA VAL A 112 7.44 8.91 -17.10
C VAL A 112 6.92 7.94 -18.16
N SER A 113 5.61 7.78 -18.28
CA SER A 113 5.06 7.09 -19.45
C SER A 113 5.07 8.04 -20.66
N PRO A 114 5.41 7.55 -21.87
CA PRO A 114 5.49 8.38 -23.07
C PRO A 114 4.24 9.23 -23.34
N ASP A 115 3.02 8.71 -23.13
CA ASP A 115 1.77 9.40 -23.52
C ASP A 115 0.56 9.16 -22.59
N GLU A 116 0.77 8.65 -21.38
CA GLU A 116 -0.30 8.04 -20.58
C GLU A 116 -0.34 8.53 -19.13
N GLN A 117 -1.55 8.56 -18.56
CA GLN A 117 -1.72 8.70 -17.13
C GLN A 117 -1.26 7.43 -16.43
N LEU A 118 -0.57 7.60 -15.31
CA LEU A 118 -0.03 6.54 -14.49
C LEU A 118 -0.85 6.44 -13.21
N ALA A 119 -1.19 5.22 -12.83
CA ALA A 119 -1.82 4.91 -11.55
C ALA A 119 -1.19 3.66 -10.93
N SER A 120 -1.65 3.31 -9.73
CA SER A 120 -1.44 1.99 -9.13
C SER A 120 0.02 1.52 -9.08
N LEU A 121 0.92 2.44 -8.73
CA LEU A 121 2.35 2.21 -8.61
C LEU A 121 2.63 1.11 -7.58
N SER A 122 3.69 0.32 -7.76
CA SER A 122 4.31 -0.46 -6.69
C SER A 122 5.78 -0.68 -7.02
N VAL A 123 6.66 -0.48 -6.05
CA VAL A 123 8.12 -0.63 -6.23
C VAL A 123 8.63 -1.64 -5.22
N VAL A 124 9.45 -2.57 -5.68
CA VAL A 124 10.14 -3.57 -4.84
C VAL A 124 11.63 -3.59 -5.15
N TRP A 125 12.42 -3.84 -4.11
CA TRP A 125 13.83 -4.14 -4.23
C TRP A 125 14.05 -5.63 -4.00
N ASP A 126 14.19 -6.37 -5.11
CA ASP A 126 14.40 -7.81 -5.14
C ASP A 126 15.89 -8.13 -5.22
N ARG A 127 16.51 -8.28 -4.04
CA ARG A 127 17.93 -8.63 -3.87
C ARG A 127 18.28 -10.04 -4.35
N THR A 128 17.29 -10.86 -4.67
CA THR A 128 17.50 -12.22 -5.14
C THR A 128 17.67 -12.30 -6.66
N ASP A 129 17.43 -11.20 -7.38
CA ASP A 129 17.70 -11.15 -8.81
C ASP A 129 19.22 -11.21 -9.05
N PRO A 130 19.71 -12.19 -9.84
CA PRO A 130 21.13 -12.31 -10.16
C PRO A 130 21.63 -11.17 -11.07
N ASP A 131 20.73 -10.52 -11.81
CA ASP A 131 21.07 -9.34 -12.61
C ASP A 131 20.87 -8.07 -11.77
N ALA A 132 21.99 -7.46 -11.37
CA ALA A 132 22.00 -6.24 -10.58
C ALA A 132 21.23 -5.07 -11.24
N THR A 133 21.07 -5.09 -12.57
CA THR A 133 20.31 -4.06 -13.30
C THR A 133 18.79 -4.23 -13.20
N ARG A 134 18.32 -5.34 -12.63
CA ARG A 134 16.90 -5.72 -12.49
C ARG A 134 16.43 -5.86 -11.05
N GLN A 135 17.28 -5.51 -10.09
CA GLN A 135 16.95 -5.66 -8.67
C GLN A 135 15.85 -4.69 -8.23
N TRP A 136 15.75 -3.52 -8.84
CA TRP A 136 14.58 -2.66 -8.64
C TRP A 136 13.54 -2.97 -9.69
N LYS A 137 12.34 -3.27 -9.22
CA LYS A 137 11.22 -3.66 -10.06
C LYS A 137 10.04 -2.77 -9.72
N MET A 138 9.38 -2.29 -10.76
CA MET A 138 8.21 -1.44 -10.63
C MET A 138 7.04 -2.06 -11.38
N LEU A 139 5.89 -2.13 -10.72
CA LEU A 139 4.58 -2.33 -11.32
C LEU A 139 3.91 -0.96 -11.43
N TYR A 140 3.22 -0.70 -12.53
CA TYR A 140 2.39 0.49 -12.69
C TYR A 140 1.23 0.15 -13.60
N THR A 141 0.17 0.97 -13.55
CA THR A 141 -0.91 0.88 -14.54
C THR A 141 -0.84 2.06 -15.46
N VAL A 142 -0.91 1.75 -16.75
CA VAL A 142 -1.13 2.70 -17.81
C VAL A 142 -2.64 2.87 -17.96
N GLU A 143 -3.12 4.11 -17.94
CA GLU A 143 -4.46 4.45 -18.40
C GLU A 143 -4.43 4.76 -19.91
N GLY A 144 -5.17 4.00 -20.70
CA GLY A 144 -5.30 4.24 -22.14
C GLY A 144 -6.35 5.30 -22.49
N GLN A 145 -6.77 5.34 -23.76
CA GLN A 145 -7.61 6.42 -24.30
C GLN A 145 -9.04 6.47 -23.73
N THR A 146 -9.50 5.38 -23.12
CA THR A 146 -10.79 5.35 -22.41
C THR A 146 -10.55 5.19 -20.91
N PRO A 147 -11.46 5.66 -20.04
CA PRO A 147 -11.40 5.42 -18.59
C PRO A 147 -11.35 3.93 -18.22
N TYR A 148 -11.58 3.05 -19.19
CA TYR A 148 -11.57 1.61 -19.01
C TYR A 148 -10.15 1.04 -19.14
N ASP A 149 -9.19 1.71 -19.78
CA ASP A 149 -7.89 1.18 -20.19
C ASP A 149 -6.78 1.18 -19.13
N CYS A 150 -7.07 0.72 -17.90
CA CYS A 150 -6.07 0.62 -16.81
C CYS A 150 -5.36 -0.74 -16.79
N MET A 151 -4.28 -0.89 -17.55
CA MET A 151 -3.55 -2.16 -17.72
C MET A 151 -2.22 -2.18 -16.97
N MET A 152 -1.92 -3.29 -16.30
CA MET A 152 -0.67 -3.45 -15.54
C MET A 152 0.52 -3.65 -16.48
N GLN A 153 1.61 -2.95 -16.19
CA GLN A 153 2.89 -3.03 -16.86
C GLN A 153 4.04 -3.00 -15.85
N THR A 154 5.23 -3.33 -16.32
CA THR A 154 6.42 -3.46 -15.49
C THR A 154 7.61 -2.65 -16.02
N ALA A 155 8.51 -2.27 -15.10
CA ALA A 155 9.76 -1.60 -15.40
C ALA A 155 10.88 -2.13 -14.50
N TYR A 156 12.12 -2.07 -15.00
CA TYR A 156 13.32 -2.34 -14.21
C TYR A 156 14.07 -1.05 -13.91
N SER A 157 14.86 -1.08 -12.85
CA SER A 157 15.86 -0.07 -12.56
C SER A 157 17.11 -0.72 -11.94
N GLN A 158 18.27 -0.15 -12.25
CA GLN A 158 19.53 -0.54 -11.64
C GLN A 158 19.67 0.02 -10.23
N ASP A 159 19.21 1.25 -9.99
CA ASP A 159 19.48 2.01 -8.76
C ASP A 159 18.22 2.51 -8.04
N GLY A 160 17.06 2.28 -8.63
CA GLY A 160 15.76 2.77 -8.15
C GLY A 160 15.57 4.27 -8.38
N ARG A 161 16.45 4.95 -9.12
CA ARG A 161 16.38 6.39 -9.41
C ARG A 161 16.07 6.70 -10.87
N ARG A 162 16.13 5.71 -11.74
CA ARG A 162 15.57 5.76 -13.10
C ARG A 162 15.00 4.40 -13.46
N PHE A 163 13.71 4.35 -13.76
CA PHE A 163 13.08 3.14 -14.28
C PHE A 163 13.00 3.21 -15.79
N ASP A 164 13.34 2.11 -16.45
CA ASP A 164 13.19 1.94 -17.88
C ASP A 164 12.06 0.93 -18.12
N ARG A 165 11.08 1.35 -18.93
CA ARG A 165 9.89 0.53 -19.26
C ARG A 165 10.34 -0.77 -19.92
N LEU A 166 9.76 -1.89 -19.47
CA LEU A 166 9.87 -3.13 -20.22
C LEU A 166 8.90 -3.06 -21.38
N ALA A 167 9.44 -3.15 -22.60
CA ALA A 167 8.66 -3.07 -23.83
C ALA A 167 7.81 -4.33 -23.98
N THR A 168 6.61 -4.36 -23.40
CA THR A 168 5.67 -5.48 -23.54
C THR A 168 4.21 -5.04 -23.48
N ALA A 169 3.36 -5.92 -24.04
CA ALA A 169 1.93 -5.96 -23.81
C ALA A 169 1.60 -5.97 -22.29
N PRO A 170 0.35 -5.64 -21.89
CA PRO A 170 -0.11 -5.80 -20.52
C PRO A 170 0.25 -7.15 -19.92
N ILE A 171 0.76 -7.16 -18.68
CA ILE A 171 1.12 -8.40 -17.97
C ILE A 171 -0.10 -9.07 -17.31
N SER A 172 -1.20 -8.33 -17.16
CA SER A 172 -2.46 -8.81 -16.60
C SER A 172 -3.52 -8.96 -17.70
N PRO A 173 -4.34 -10.03 -17.66
CA PRO A 173 -5.46 -10.19 -18.61
C PRO A 173 -6.69 -9.34 -18.24
N PHE A 174 -6.60 -8.50 -17.21
CA PHE A 174 -7.68 -7.70 -16.67
C PHE A 174 -7.17 -6.33 -16.20
N ARG A 175 -8.11 -5.42 -15.94
CA ARG A 175 -7.87 -4.02 -15.57
C ARG A 175 -7.75 -3.87 -14.05
N SER A 176 -6.96 -2.91 -13.58
CA SER A 176 -6.96 -2.49 -12.17
C SER A 176 -6.46 -1.06 -12.08
N ASP A 177 -7.17 -0.20 -11.35
CA ASP A 177 -6.97 1.24 -11.27
C ASP A 177 -6.75 1.72 -9.82
N THR A 178 -6.45 0.79 -8.90
CA THR A 178 -6.18 1.06 -7.48
C THR A 178 -4.89 0.39 -7.04
N SER A 179 -4.55 0.44 -5.74
CA SER A 179 -3.34 -0.18 -5.21
C SER A 179 -3.14 -1.63 -5.67
N ASN A 180 -2.06 -1.85 -6.43
CA ASN A 180 -1.64 -3.16 -6.92
C ASN A 180 -0.35 -3.56 -6.20
N SER A 181 -0.45 -4.35 -5.13
CA SER A 181 0.70 -4.64 -4.27
C SER A 181 1.53 -5.78 -4.84
N LEU A 182 2.64 -5.45 -5.49
CA LEU A 182 3.60 -6.40 -6.02
C LEU A 182 4.52 -6.92 -4.90
N LEU A 183 4.53 -8.23 -4.67
CA LEU A 183 5.33 -8.87 -3.61
C LEU A 183 5.85 -10.23 -4.10
N ARG A 184 6.83 -10.80 -3.39
CA ARG A 184 7.19 -12.23 -3.53
C ARG A 184 6.51 -13.05 -2.43
N ASP A 185 5.92 -14.18 -2.80
CA ASP A 185 5.42 -15.16 -1.83
C ASP A 185 6.61 -15.84 -1.15
N PRO A 186 6.77 -15.73 0.19
CA PRO A 186 7.87 -16.38 0.88
C PRO A 186 7.76 -17.92 0.89
N ALA A 187 6.58 -18.49 0.61
CA ALA A 187 6.38 -19.94 0.65
C ALA A 187 6.99 -20.66 -0.55
N ASP A 188 6.92 -20.06 -1.75
CA ASP A 188 7.38 -20.70 -2.99
C ASP A 188 8.19 -19.78 -3.92
N GLY A 189 8.43 -18.52 -3.52
CA GLY A 189 9.20 -17.54 -4.26
C GLY A 189 8.49 -16.94 -5.47
N SER A 190 7.21 -17.27 -5.70
CA SER A 190 6.41 -16.73 -6.81
C SER A 190 6.16 -15.23 -6.67
N TRP A 191 5.91 -14.57 -7.79
CA TRP A 191 5.42 -13.19 -7.81
C TRP A 191 3.92 -13.18 -7.53
N VAL A 192 3.49 -12.29 -6.65
CA VAL A 192 2.07 -12.09 -6.34
C VAL A 192 1.70 -10.63 -6.47
N ILE A 193 0.49 -10.37 -6.95
CA ILE A 193 -0.13 -9.05 -6.93
C ILE A 193 -1.48 -9.17 -6.21
N PHE A 194 -1.66 -8.36 -5.19
CA PHE A 194 -2.97 -8.12 -4.57
C PHE A 194 -3.57 -6.87 -5.19
N CYS A 195 -4.78 -6.98 -5.73
CA CYS A 195 -5.41 -5.92 -6.53
C CYS A 195 -6.94 -5.97 -6.45
N ARG A 196 -7.58 -4.89 -6.91
CA ARG A 196 -8.99 -4.88 -7.28
C ARG A 196 -9.14 -5.27 -8.77
N PRO A 197 -9.73 -6.42 -9.11
CA PRO A 197 -9.85 -6.82 -10.50
C PRO A 197 -11.03 -6.12 -11.20
N GLY A 198 -10.77 -5.22 -12.12
CA GLY A 198 -11.80 -4.57 -12.93
C GLY A 198 -12.49 -3.40 -12.24
N PHE A 199 -12.83 -2.37 -13.01
CA PHE A 199 -13.29 -1.06 -12.54
C PHE A 199 -14.53 -1.08 -11.64
N ILE A 200 -15.43 -2.05 -11.83
CA ILE A 200 -16.73 -2.13 -11.11
C ILE A 200 -16.75 -3.14 -9.98
N ASP A 201 -15.78 -4.06 -9.97
CA ASP A 201 -15.73 -5.13 -8.99
C ASP A 201 -14.88 -4.67 -7.81
N ARG A 202 -15.55 -4.29 -6.72
CA ARG A 202 -14.91 -3.76 -5.51
C ARG A 202 -14.77 -4.83 -4.45
N ARG A 203 -14.05 -5.85 -4.87
CA ARG A 203 -13.54 -6.95 -4.07
C ARG A 203 -12.04 -7.08 -4.31
N ILE A 204 -11.36 -7.81 -3.45
CA ILE A 204 -9.91 -7.96 -3.53
C ILE A 204 -9.59 -9.34 -4.09
N ALA A 205 -8.68 -9.37 -5.05
CA ALA A 205 -8.16 -10.58 -5.65
C ALA A 205 -6.65 -10.69 -5.50
N ARG A 206 -6.18 -11.91 -5.67
CA ARG A 206 -4.78 -12.27 -5.81
C ARG A 206 -4.54 -12.82 -7.22
N ILE A 207 -3.41 -12.44 -7.81
CA ILE A 207 -2.85 -13.07 -9.00
C ILE A 207 -1.41 -13.46 -8.78
N THR A 208 -0.94 -14.45 -9.52
CA THR A 208 0.41 -15.01 -9.35
C THR A 208 1.13 -15.24 -10.67
N ALA A 209 2.45 -15.14 -10.66
CA ALA A 209 3.33 -15.51 -11.78
C ALA A 209 4.62 -16.16 -11.27
N ARG A 210 5.27 -16.97 -12.12
CA ARG A 210 6.61 -17.52 -11.82
C ARG A 210 7.74 -16.55 -12.14
N GLN A 211 7.52 -15.68 -13.14
CA GLN A 211 8.47 -14.66 -13.58
C GLN A 211 7.86 -13.27 -13.36
N PHE A 212 8.70 -12.25 -13.18
CA PHE A 212 8.23 -10.90 -12.89
C PHE A 212 7.44 -10.31 -14.07
N GLU A 213 7.89 -10.61 -15.29
CA GLU A 213 7.28 -10.21 -16.56
C GLU A 213 5.99 -10.98 -16.87
N GLY A 214 5.62 -11.97 -16.05
CA GLY A 214 4.44 -12.80 -16.24
C GLY A 214 4.69 -14.06 -17.07
N PRO A 215 3.64 -14.66 -17.67
CA PRO A 215 2.25 -14.23 -17.57
C PRO A 215 1.70 -14.43 -16.15
N TYR A 216 0.79 -13.53 -15.74
CA TYR A 216 0.07 -13.66 -14.47
C TYR A 216 -1.22 -14.46 -14.64
N SER A 217 -1.63 -15.15 -13.58
CA SER A 217 -2.89 -15.89 -13.53
C SER A 217 -4.12 -14.99 -13.68
N GLN A 218 -5.28 -15.61 -13.91
CA GLN A 218 -6.56 -14.92 -13.73
C GLN A 218 -6.74 -14.49 -12.26
N PRO A 219 -7.51 -13.41 -11.99
CA PRO A 219 -7.87 -13.01 -10.64
C PRO A 219 -8.54 -14.12 -9.86
N GLN A 220 -8.03 -14.39 -8.67
CA GLN A 220 -8.69 -15.25 -7.70
C GLN A 220 -9.15 -14.39 -6.53
N LEU A 221 -10.46 -14.35 -6.32
CA LEU A 221 -11.09 -13.60 -5.23
C LEU A 221 -10.57 -14.10 -3.87
N ILE A 222 -10.14 -13.17 -3.02
CA ILE A 222 -9.63 -13.49 -1.67
C ILE A 222 -10.41 -12.79 -0.55
N LEU A 223 -11.10 -11.68 -0.84
CA LEU A 223 -11.83 -10.92 0.16
C LEU A 223 -12.94 -10.09 -0.50
N GLU A 224 -14.16 -10.16 0.05
CA GLU A 224 -15.33 -9.42 -0.41
C GLU A 224 -16.17 -8.92 0.78
N PRO A 225 -16.97 -7.84 0.61
CA PRO A 225 -17.89 -7.39 1.66
C PRO A 225 -18.79 -8.52 2.14
N ASP A 226 -18.95 -8.63 3.45
CA ASP A 226 -19.72 -9.69 4.09
C ASP A 226 -21.01 -9.15 4.75
N ALA A 227 -21.79 -10.04 5.36
CA ALA A 227 -23.07 -9.68 5.98
C ALA A 227 -22.94 -8.68 7.16
N GLN A 228 -21.75 -8.50 7.75
CA GLN A 228 -21.51 -7.51 8.80
C GLN A 228 -21.26 -6.11 8.26
N ASP A 229 -20.88 -5.96 6.99
CA ASP A 229 -20.59 -4.66 6.38
C ASP A 229 -21.86 -3.85 6.09
N GLY A 230 -22.97 -4.54 5.79
CA GLY A 230 -24.22 -3.93 5.38
C GLY A 230 -24.20 -3.40 3.93
N PRO A 231 -25.30 -2.76 3.49
CA PRO A 231 -25.36 -2.17 2.16
C PRO A 231 -24.35 -1.02 2.00
N GLN A 232 -24.03 -0.66 0.76
CA GLN A 232 -23.21 0.52 0.42
C GLN A 232 -21.76 0.48 0.94
N VAL A 233 -21.30 -0.69 1.35
CA VAL A 233 -19.89 -0.94 1.66
C VAL A 233 -19.26 -1.74 0.54
N GLN A 234 -18.09 -1.28 0.10
CA GLN A 234 -17.32 -1.88 -0.97
C GLN A 234 -15.83 -1.83 -0.62
N PHE A 235 -15.05 -2.80 -1.10
CA PHE A 235 -13.61 -2.82 -0.87
C PHE A 235 -12.92 -2.14 -2.05
N TYR A 236 -12.55 -0.88 -1.85
CA TYR A 236 -12.03 -0.05 -2.93
C TYR A 236 -10.66 -0.51 -3.40
N GLY A 237 -9.84 -1.02 -2.48
CA GLY A 237 -8.51 -1.54 -2.72
C GLY A 237 -7.91 -2.06 -1.42
N MET A 238 -6.76 -2.71 -1.49
CA MET A 238 -6.06 -3.21 -0.32
C MET A 238 -4.55 -3.24 -0.60
N PRO A 239 -3.81 -2.16 -0.32
CA PRO A 239 -2.37 -2.25 -0.17
C PRO A 239 -2.00 -3.39 0.80
N VAL A 240 -1.07 -4.26 0.39
CA VAL A 240 -0.59 -5.39 1.17
C VAL A 240 0.91 -5.25 1.41
N VAL A 241 1.34 -5.60 2.62
CA VAL A 241 2.75 -5.73 3.01
C VAL A 241 2.99 -7.08 3.66
N LEU A 242 4.23 -7.55 3.60
CA LEU A 242 4.67 -8.72 4.37
C LEU A 242 5.39 -8.23 5.64
N TYR A 243 4.91 -8.65 6.80
CA TYR A 243 5.47 -8.30 8.10
C TYR A 243 5.62 -9.54 8.97
N GLU A 244 6.87 -9.94 9.22
CA GLU A 244 7.21 -10.99 10.20
C GLU A 244 6.41 -12.30 9.99
N GLY A 245 6.29 -12.73 8.72
CA GLY A 245 5.57 -13.95 8.32
C GLY A 245 4.07 -13.77 8.11
N TRP A 246 3.53 -12.57 8.28
CA TRP A 246 2.12 -12.25 8.03
C TRP A 246 1.95 -11.34 6.83
N TRP A 247 0.95 -11.64 6.02
CA TRP A 247 0.42 -10.68 5.06
C TRP A 247 -0.51 -9.72 5.81
N ILE A 248 -0.19 -8.44 5.76
CA ILE A 248 -0.98 -7.38 6.38
C ILE A 248 -1.60 -6.54 5.27
N GLY A 249 -2.91 -6.40 5.29
CA GLY A 249 -3.70 -5.65 4.32
C GLY A 249 -4.27 -4.38 4.96
N PHE A 250 -4.04 -3.25 4.30
CA PHE A 250 -4.65 -1.96 4.62
C PHE A 250 -5.94 -1.82 3.80
N LEU A 251 -7.01 -2.47 4.25
CA LEU A 251 -8.25 -2.58 3.50
C LEU A 251 -8.99 -1.24 3.42
N MET A 252 -9.18 -0.72 2.21
CA MET A 252 -9.90 0.51 1.96
C MET A 252 -11.41 0.25 1.98
N ILE A 253 -12.06 0.64 3.07
CA ILE A 253 -13.51 0.53 3.25
C ILE A 253 -14.17 1.74 2.60
N TYR A 254 -14.83 1.51 1.48
CA TYR A 254 -15.55 2.54 0.75
C TYR A 254 -17.03 2.52 1.09
N ARG A 255 -17.47 3.59 1.75
CA ARG A 255 -18.86 3.81 2.14
C ARG A 255 -19.49 4.75 1.11
N THR A 256 -20.25 4.17 0.19
CA THR A 256 -20.86 4.88 -0.92
C THR A 256 -22.04 5.73 -0.43
N GLU A 257 -22.23 6.89 -1.02
CA GLU A 257 -23.39 7.75 -0.74
C GLU A 257 -24.70 7.08 -1.19
N GLU A 258 -25.76 7.20 -0.40
CA GLU A 258 -27.06 6.60 -0.71
C GLU A 258 -27.66 7.10 -2.02
N GLN A 259 -27.39 8.37 -2.34
CA GLN A 259 -27.90 9.03 -3.54
C GLN A 259 -27.15 8.60 -4.80
N ASP A 260 -25.96 7.99 -4.65
CA ASP A 260 -25.23 7.44 -5.77
C ASP A 260 -25.86 6.10 -6.16
N VAL A 261 -26.87 6.17 -7.03
CA VAL A 261 -27.61 4.99 -7.52
C VAL A 261 -27.00 4.41 -8.80
N GLY A 262 -25.90 4.98 -9.30
CA GLY A 262 -25.23 4.53 -10.52
C GLY A 262 -24.72 3.08 -10.42
N LYS A 263 -24.48 2.45 -11.59
CA LYS A 263 -23.82 1.14 -11.67
C LYS A 263 -22.42 1.19 -11.06
N ASN A 264 -21.72 2.30 -11.30
CA ASN A 264 -20.39 2.56 -10.77
C ASN A 264 -20.55 3.61 -9.69
N LYS A 265 -20.49 3.20 -8.42
CA LYS A 265 -20.62 4.13 -7.29
C LYS A 265 -19.37 5.00 -7.23
N MET A 266 -19.42 6.26 -7.62
CA MET A 266 -18.27 7.14 -7.62
C MET A 266 -18.27 8.14 -6.48
N ARG A 267 -19.29 8.16 -5.60
CA ARG A 267 -19.33 9.09 -4.47
C ARG A 267 -19.31 8.36 -3.13
N GLY A 268 -18.39 8.74 -2.25
CA GLY A 268 -18.31 8.14 -0.92
C GLY A 268 -17.04 8.40 -0.14
N ARG A 269 -17.06 7.97 1.12
CA ARG A 269 -15.95 8.12 2.06
C ARG A 269 -15.09 6.87 2.09
N ILE A 270 -13.77 7.03 2.18
CA ILE A 270 -12.83 5.91 2.35
C ILE A 270 -12.06 6.07 3.66
N GLU A 271 -12.10 5.02 4.47
CA GLU A 271 -11.24 4.83 5.63
C GLU A 271 -10.56 3.47 5.53
N VAL A 272 -9.53 3.23 6.36
CA VAL A 272 -8.78 1.97 6.32
C VAL A 272 -9.11 1.10 7.50
N GLU A 273 -9.38 -0.17 7.25
CA GLU A 273 -9.41 -1.24 8.24
C GLU A 273 -8.21 -2.18 8.09
N LEU A 274 -7.92 -2.95 9.14
CA LEU A 274 -6.86 -3.94 9.13
C LEU A 274 -7.39 -5.32 8.69
N ALA A 275 -6.79 -5.89 7.66
CA ALA A 275 -6.93 -7.28 7.25
C ALA A 275 -5.60 -8.01 7.39
N PHE A 276 -5.64 -9.32 7.59
CA PHE A 276 -4.43 -10.14 7.74
C PHE A 276 -4.63 -11.57 7.21
N SER A 277 -3.53 -12.17 6.78
CA SER A 277 -3.48 -13.57 6.32
C SER A 277 -2.15 -14.22 6.66
N ARG A 278 -2.16 -15.53 6.91
CA ARG A 278 -0.94 -16.34 7.06
C ARG A 278 -0.38 -16.84 5.72
N ASN A 279 -1.24 -17.04 4.73
CA ASN A 279 -0.89 -17.71 3.47
C ASN A 279 -1.18 -16.86 2.23
N GLY A 280 -1.72 -15.65 2.41
CA GLY A 280 -2.07 -14.74 1.34
C GLY A 280 -3.31 -15.18 0.53
N TRP A 281 -4.04 -16.20 0.97
CA TRP A 281 -5.25 -16.72 0.33
C TRP A 281 -6.48 -16.58 1.23
N ALA A 282 -6.37 -17.02 2.48
CA ALA A 282 -7.43 -16.90 3.47
C ALA A 282 -7.22 -15.62 4.28
N TRP A 283 -8.08 -14.64 4.07
CA TRP A 283 -7.98 -13.33 4.71
C TRP A 283 -9.01 -13.18 5.81
N HIS A 284 -8.58 -12.53 6.89
CA HIS A 284 -9.43 -12.20 8.02
C HIS A 284 -9.35 -10.70 8.30
N ARG A 285 -10.46 -10.13 8.74
CA ARG A 285 -10.53 -8.77 9.30
C ARG A 285 -10.66 -8.87 10.81
N VAL A 286 -10.30 -7.80 11.50
CA VAL A 286 -10.51 -7.67 12.94
C VAL A 286 -11.99 -7.85 13.29
N PRO A 287 -12.39 -8.69 14.28
CA PRO A 287 -13.81 -9.02 14.51
C PRO A 287 -14.73 -7.82 14.73
N SER A 288 -14.28 -6.81 15.49
CA SER A 288 -15.07 -5.59 15.75
C SER A 288 -14.97 -4.53 14.65
N ARG A 289 -14.24 -4.82 13.56
CA ARG A 289 -14.05 -3.92 12.40
C ARG A 289 -13.68 -2.47 12.78
N PRO A 290 -12.73 -2.24 13.72
CA PRO A 290 -12.35 -0.89 14.08
C PRO A 290 -11.61 -0.22 12.91
N VAL A 291 -11.87 1.06 12.71
CA VAL A 291 -11.10 1.87 11.77
C VAL A 291 -9.64 1.93 12.23
N PHE A 292 -8.74 1.46 11.38
CA PHE A 292 -7.30 1.39 11.62
C PHE A 292 -6.60 2.71 11.27
N LEU A 293 -7.02 3.36 10.18
CA LEU A 293 -6.65 4.73 9.82
C LEU A 293 -7.91 5.55 9.54
N PRO A 294 -8.33 6.43 10.47
CA PRO A 294 -9.50 7.27 10.26
C PRO A 294 -9.15 8.50 9.42
N CYS A 295 -10.16 9.01 8.73
CA CYS A 295 -10.09 10.35 8.15
C CYS A 295 -9.83 11.42 9.23
N GLY A 296 -9.31 12.57 8.81
CA GLY A 296 -9.22 13.77 9.63
C GLY A 296 -10.60 14.27 10.09
N THR A 297 -10.59 15.13 11.10
CA THR A 297 -11.76 15.93 11.45
C THR A 297 -12.04 16.94 10.33
N GLU A 298 -13.26 17.46 10.25
CA GLU A 298 -13.66 18.48 9.28
C GLU A 298 -12.66 19.65 9.21
N GLY A 299 -12.38 20.11 7.98
CA GLY A 299 -11.41 21.17 7.71
C GLY A 299 -9.94 20.74 7.71
N LYS A 300 -9.62 19.48 8.06
CA LYS A 300 -8.26 18.93 7.90
C LYS A 300 -8.03 18.46 6.47
N TRP A 301 -6.76 18.47 6.05
CA TRP A 301 -6.33 18.11 4.71
C TRP A 301 -6.67 16.65 4.31
N ASP A 302 -6.93 15.78 5.29
CA ASP A 302 -7.26 14.37 5.13
C ASP A 302 -8.68 14.01 5.63
N SER A 303 -9.61 14.97 5.66
CA SER A 303 -10.95 14.80 6.26
C SER A 303 -11.94 13.97 5.43
N GLY A 304 -11.75 13.93 4.11
CA GLY A 304 -12.69 13.35 3.17
C GLY A 304 -12.41 11.88 2.86
N MET A 305 -11.20 11.55 2.41
CA MET A 305 -10.79 10.15 2.27
C MET A 305 -9.31 9.95 2.58
N VAL A 306 -8.98 8.74 3.05
CA VAL A 306 -7.62 8.30 3.34
C VAL A 306 -7.35 6.89 2.84
N TRP A 307 -6.10 6.65 2.41
CA TRP A 307 -5.63 5.30 2.07
C TRP A 307 -4.13 5.15 2.31
N CYS A 308 -3.72 3.99 2.79
CA CYS A 308 -2.31 3.68 2.97
C CYS A 308 -1.61 3.49 1.61
N GLY A 309 -0.32 3.82 1.56
CA GLY A 309 0.57 3.35 0.51
C GLY A 309 1.02 1.91 0.70
N GLY A 310 1.85 1.44 -0.23
CA GLY A 310 2.65 0.25 -0.04
C GLY A 310 3.85 0.53 0.88
N GLY A 311 4.28 -0.48 1.62
CA GLY A 311 5.44 -0.40 2.49
C GLY A 311 5.12 -0.20 3.97
N LEU A 312 5.96 -0.81 4.81
CA LEU A 312 5.90 -0.76 6.26
C LEU A 312 7.34 -0.86 6.76
N VAL A 313 7.92 0.28 7.15
CA VAL A 313 9.33 0.35 7.53
C VAL A 313 9.49 0.49 9.03
N ARG A 314 10.67 0.11 9.54
CA ARG A 314 10.99 0.29 10.96
C ARG A 314 11.63 1.64 11.18
N LEU A 315 11.13 2.36 12.18
CA LEU A 315 11.76 3.56 12.71
C LEU A 315 12.55 3.25 13.99
N PRO A 316 13.54 4.09 14.34
CA PRO A 316 14.14 4.07 15.67
C PRO A 316 13.10 4.17 16.79
N GLY A 317 13.41 3.56 17.93
CA GLY A 317 12.54 3.55 19.12
C GLY A 317 11.39 2.55 19.05
N ASP A 318 11.58 1.42 18.37
CA ASP A 318 10.61 0.32 18.29
C ASP A 318 9.25 0.74 17.67
N ARG A 319 9.32 1.49 16.57
CA ARG A 319 8.15 1.98 15.85
C ARG A 319 8.13 1.46 14.41
N LEU A 320 6.93 1.33 13.88
CA LEU A 320 6.66 1.10 12.47
C LEU A 320 6.10 2.37 11.87
N LEU A 321 6.39 2.60 10.59
CA LEU A 321 5.88 3.71 9.80
C LEU A 321 5.14 3.18 8.58
N VAL A 322 3.96 3.76 8.36
CA VAL A 322 3.15 3.64 7.14
C VAL A 322 2.93 5.05 6.62
N VAL A 323 3.13 5.25 5.31
CA VAL A 323 2.66 6.47 4.65
C VAL A 323 1.24 6.27 4.16
N TYR A 324 0.47 7.35 4.14
CA TYR A 324 -0.89 7.36 3.62
C TYR A 324 -1.12 8.61 2.79
N THR A 325 -2.05 8.53 1.84
CA THR A 325 -2.57 9.71 1.16
C THR A 325 -3.88 10.13 1.82
N GLY A 326 -4.07 11.43 1.93
CA GLY A 326 -5.31 12.03 2.42
C GLY A 326 -5.76 13.17 1.52
N THR A 327 -7.08 13.35 1.47
CA THR A 327 -7.76 14.44 0.77
C THR A 327 -8.85 15.02 1.65
N HIS A 328 -9.15 16.29 1.46
CA HIS A 328 -10.22 16.97 2.21
C HIS A 328 -11.61 16.65 1.64
N TYR A 329 -11.69 16.24 0.36
CA TYR A 329 -12.91 15.77 -0.30
C TYR A 329 -13.09 14.27 -0.21
N ASN A 330 -14.34 13.83 -0.17
CA ASN A 330 -14.72 12.45 -0.42
C ASN A 330 -14.40 12.08 -1.88
N HIS A 331 -14.30 10.79 -2.15
CA HIS A 331 -14.12 10.30 -3.52
C HIS A 331 -15.29 10.78 -4.41
N GLY A 332 -14.98 11.25 -5.62
CA GLY A 332 -15.97 11.73 -6.60
C GLY A 332 -16.54 13.12 -6.33
N GLN A 333 -15.96 13.86 -5.39
CA GLN A 333 -16.32 15.24 -5.07
C GLN A 333 -15.18 16.21 -5.41
N GLU A 334 -14.33 15.86 -6.38
CA GLU A 334 -13.18 16.67 -6.76
C GLU A 334 -13.63 17.95 -7.50
N ASP A 335 -13.16 19.10 -7.02
CA ASP A 335 -13.34 20.41 -7.66
C ASP A 335 -11.97 21.07 -7.95
N GLU A 336 -11.97 22.36 -8.29
CA GLU A 336 -10.73 23.12 -8.53
C GLU A 336 -9.82 23.27 -7.30
N ASN A 337 -10.36 23.08 -6.10
CA ASN A 337 -9.65 23.16 -4.82
C ASN A 337 -9.13 21.80 -4.35
N TYR A 338 -9.49 20.71 -5.05
CA TYR A 338 -9.05 19.37 -4.71
C TYR A 338 -7.52 19.28 -4.63
N THR A 339 -7.05 18.79 -3.49
CA THR A 339 -5.64 18.54 -3.20
C THR A 339 -5.49 17.19 -2.53
N ALA A 340 -4.37 16.54 -2.83
CA ALA A 340 -3.95 15.33 -2.15
C ALA A 340 -2.50 15.51 -1.67
N SER A 341 -2.24 15.06 -0.45
CA SER A 341 -0.92 15.11 0.17
C SER A 341 -0.61 13.77 0.84
N ILE A 342 0.66 13.57 1.19
CA ILE A 342 1.11 12.34 1.83
C ILE A 342 1.38 12.62 3.31
N GLY A 343 0.78 11.82 4.18
CA GLY A 343 0.97 11.83 5.62
C GLY A 343 1.75 10.61 6.11
N ALA A 344 2.24 10.69 7.34
CA ALA A 344 2.84 9.59 8.07
C ALA A 344 1.90 9.12 9.17
N ALA A 345 1.85 7.82 9.40
CA ALA A 345 1.22 7.25 10.58
C ALA A 345 2.10 6.15 11.17
N THR A 346 2.18 6.11 12.49
CA THR A 346 3.09 5.22 13.21
C THR A 346 2.34 4.25 14.11
N LEU A 347 3.00 3.13 14.40
CA LEU A 347 2.56 2.13 15.36
C LEU A 347 3.77 1.67 16.18
N ARG A 348 3.55 1.19 17.41
CA ARG A 348 4.60 0.40 18.08
C ARG A 348 4.93 -0.82 17.23
N ARG A 349 6.18 -1.27 17.20
CA ARG A 349 6.57 -2.55 16.59
C ARG A 349 5.73 -3.68 17.20
N ASP A 350 5.23 -4.55 16.32
CA ASP A 350 4.31 -5.64 16.69
C ASP A 350 3.03 -5.16 17.38
N GLY A 351 2.73 -3.86 17.30
CA GLY A 351 1.67 -3.20 18.04
C GLY A 351 0.30 -3.28 17.39
N PHE A 352 0.08 -4.14 16.38
CA PHE A 352 -1.22 -4.27 15.71
C PHE A 352 -2.30 -4.76 16.68
N VAL A 353 -1.93 -5.70 17.54
CA VAL A 353 -2.79 -6.27 18.58
C VAL A 353 -1.97 -6.60 19.82
N SER A 354 -2.58 -6.48 20.99
CA SER A 354 -2.01 -6.91 22.27
C SER A 354 -3.03 -7.71 23.07
N LEU A 355 -2.55 -8.56 23.96
CA LEU A 355 -3.38 -9.18 25.00
C LEU A 355 -3.25 -8.35 26.28
N ALA A 356 -4.37 -7.93 26.85
CA ALA A 356 -4.43 -7.17 28.08
C ALA A 356 -5.19 -7.96 29.15
N ALA A 357 -4.63 -8.04 30.36
CA ALA A 357 -5.35 -8.61 31.49
C ALA A 357 -6.63 -7.81 31.78
N THR A 358 -7.72 -8.53 32.01
CA THR A 358 -9.03 -7.97 32.41
C THR A 358 -9.31 -8.19 33.89
N ASP A 359 -8.61 -9.13 34.51
CA ASP A 359 -8.79 -9.55 35.89
C ASP A 359 -7.47 -9.44 36.68
N LYS A 360 -7.55 -9.66 38.00
CA LYS A 360 -6.37 -9.69 38.88
C LYS A 360 -5.41 -10.84 38.52
N GLU A 361 -5.94 -11.94 38.00
CA GLU A 361 -5.19 -13.09 37.51
C GLU A 361 -5.54 -13.33 36.04
N ALA A 362 -4.52 -13.63 35.23
CA ALA A 362 -4.63 -13.79 33.78
C ALA A 362 -3.72 -14.93 33.33
N GLU A 363 -4.21 -15.77 32.42
CA GLU A 363 -3.48 -16.92 31.90
C GLU A 363 -3.49 -16.93 30.37
N ILE A 364 -2.31 -17.13 29.80
CA ILE A 364 -2.12 -17.45 28.39
C ILE A 364 -1.28 -18.71 28.34
N LEU A 365 -1.84 -19.79 27.77
CA LEU A 365 -1.08 -20.97 27.39
C LEU A 365 -1.02 -21.01 25.87
N THR A 366 0.17 -21.13 25.30
CA THR A 366 0.31 -21.40 23.87
C THR A 366 0.26 -22.90 23.62
N LYS A 367 -0.07 -23.27 22.38
CA LYS A 367 0.32 -24.59 21.88
C LYS A 367 1.84 -24.72 21.89
N VAL A 368 2.34 -25.94 21.74
CA VAL A 368 3.79 -26.17 21.61
C VAL A 368 4.30 -25.38 20.40
N LEU A 369 5.18 -24.42 20.66
CA LEU A 369 5.84 -23.63 19.63
C LEU A 369 7.14 -24.33 19.27
N VAL A 370 7.20 -24.89 18.06
CA VAL A 370 8.42 -25.50 17.53
C VAL A 370 9.17 -24.42 16.74
N GLY A 371 10.33 -24.01 17.24
CA GLY A 371 11.24 -23.10 16.54
C GLY A 371 12.50 -23.82 16.08
N GLU A 372 13.14 -23.32 15.03
CA GLU A 372 14.50 -23.76 14.71
C GLU A 372 15.50 -23.18 15.73
N PRO A 373 16.53 -23.94 16.14
CA PRO A 373 17.57 -23.43 17.03
C PRO A 373 18.22 -22.18 16.43
N ARG A 374 18.51 -21.17 17.27
CA ARG A 374 19.35 -20.04 16.84
C ARG A 374 20.73 -20.59 16.47
N THR A 375 21.10 -20.54 15.20
CA THR A 375 22.51 -20.44 14.83
C THR A 375 22.91 -18.98 15.01
N GLU A 376 23.53 -18.68 16.15
CA GLU A 376 24.25 -17.41 16.31
C GLU A 376 25.37 -17.37 15.26
N LEU A 377 25.31 -16.41 14.33
CA LEU A 377 26.43 -15.98 13.50
C LEU A 377 26.42 -14.46 13.40
#